data_AF-E6VD29-F1
#
_entry.id   AF-E6VD29-F1
#
_cell.length_a   1.000
_cell.length_b   1.000
_cell.length_c   1.000
_cell.angle_alpha   90.00
_cell.angle_beta   90.00
_cell.angle_gamma   90.00
#
_symmetry.space_group_name_H-M   'P 1'
#
loop_
_entity.id
_entity.type
_entity.pdbx_description
1 polymer ?
#
loop_
_entity_poly.entity_id
_entity_poly.type
_entity_poly.pdbx_seq_one_letter_code
_entity_poly.pdbx_strand_id
1 'polypeptide(L)'
;MRMSFGRFTAGRWLLLGSLCLNVALGAYVGAQWLRPQWTPPHAGIPMRLIERVASRLPPADAEILWRNFNAREATLKPLQRDYVAALRDTLNVAAQPELDKAALRAAVESTRDKRSKVGDAMIDTFVETLEQISPEGRRQLAGGLFR
;
A
#
# COMPACT_ATOMS: atom_id res chain seq x y z
N MET A 1 26.54 35.55 -50.65
CA MET A 1 25.46 35.26 -49.68
C MET A 1 26.09 34.59 -48.46
N ARG A 2 26.52 35.36 -47.46
CA ARG A 2 27.12 34.84 -46.23
C ARG A 2 26.04 34.81 -45.16
N MET A 3 25.56 33.62 -44.79
CA MET A 3 24.72 33.47 -43.59
C MET A 3 25.59 33.72 -42.36
N SER A 4 25.35 34.84 -41.69
CA SER A 4 25.92 35.15 -40.39
C SER A 4 25.14 34.36 -39.34
N PHE A 5 25.74 33.29 -38.81
CA PHE A 5 25.28 32.68 -37.56
C PHE A 5 25.64 33.63 -36.43
N GLY A 6 24.69 34.49 -36.06
CA GLY A 6 24.81 35.38 -34.92
C GLY A 6 25.09 34.57 -33.65
N ARG A 7 26.15 34.94 -32.93
CA ARG A 7 26.56 34.40 -31.63
C ARG A 7 25.33 34.22 -30.73
N PHE A 8 24.89 32.98 -30.53
CA PHE A 8 23.91 32.66 -29.49
C PHE A 8 24.59 32.90 -28.13
N THR A 9 24.33 34.07 -27.56
CA THR A 9 24.81 34.49 -26.24
C THR A 9 24.43 33.46 -25.18
N ALA A 10 25.36 33.13 -24.26
CA ALA A 10 25.17 32.13 -23.20
C ALA A 10 23.83 32.27 -22.43
N GLY A 11 23.32 33.49 -22.29
CA GLY A 11 21.99 33.75 -21.71
C GLY A 11 20.82 33.11 -22.46
N ARG A 12 20.86 33.02 -23.81
CA ARG A 12 19.82 32.32 -24.59
C ARG A 12 19.85 30.81 -24.36
N TRP A 13 21.03 30.22 -24.22
CA TRP A 13 21.19 28.81 -23.88
C TRP A 13 20.72 28.50 -22.45
N LEU A 14 21.00 29.39 -21.50
CA LEU A 14 20.49 29.28 -20.13
C LEU A 14 18.97 29.41 -20.06
N LEU A 15 18.38 30.33 -20.83
CA LEU A 15 16.93 30.49 -20.91
C LEU A 15 16.25 29.26 -21.55
N LEU A 16 16.83 28.72 -22.62
CA LEU A 16 16.34 27.49 -23.25
C LEU A 16 16.46 26.29 -22.31
N GLY A 17 17.58 26.17 -21.59
CA GLY A 17 17.78 25.14 -20.59
C GLY A 17 16.76 25.23 -19.44
N SER A 18 16.53 26.44 -18.92
CA SER A 18 15.52 26.69 -17.88
C SER A 18 14.10 26.34 -18.36
N LEU A 19 13.75 26.73 -19.59
CA LEU A 19 12.44 26.41 -20.15
C LEU A 19 12.22 24.90 -20.30
N CYS A 20 13.19 24.17 -20.87
CA CYS A 20 13.12 22.72 -20.99
C CYS A 20 13.00 22.05 -19.62
N LEU A 21 13.75 22.51 -18.62
CA LEU A 21 13.70 21.96 -17.26
C LEU A 21 12.30 22.18 -16.63
N ASN A 22 11.72 23.37 -16.79
CA ASN A 22 10.39 23.67 -16.28
C ASN A 22 9.30 22.82 -16.96
N VAL A 23 9.37 22.65 -18.28
CA VAL A 23 8.45 21.78 -19.03
C VAL A 23 8.60 20.32 -18.58
N ALA A 24 9.83 19.85 -18.38
CA ALA A 24 10.10 18.49 -17.90
C ALA A 24 9.56 18.28 -16.47
N LEU A 25 9.75 19.26 -15.57
CA LEU A 25 9.19 19.24 -14.22
C LEU A 25 7.67 19.27 -14.23
N GLY A 26 7.06 20.14 -15.05
CA GLY A 26 5.61 20.22 -15.21
C GLY A 26 5.01 18.93 -15.75
N ALA A 27 5.65 18.32 -16.76
CA ALA A 27 5.26 17.02 -17.30
C ALA A 27 5.43 15.90 -16.27
N TYR A 28 6.52 15.90 -15.48
CA TYR A 28 6.75 14.92 -14.42
C TYR A 28 5.69 15.01 -13.32
N VAL A 29 5.42 16.22 -12.82
CA VAL A 29 4.37 16.46 -11.81
C VAL A 29 3.00 16.09 -12.37
N GLY A 30 2.68 16.52 -13.59
CA GLY A 30 1.44 16.18 -14.28
C GLY A 30 1.27 14.66 -14.45
N ALA A 31 2.33 13.95 -14.83
CA ALA A 31 2.32 12.49 -14.93
C ALA A 31 2.14 11.81 -13.57
N GLN A 32 2.75 12.33 -12.50
CA GLN A 32 2.51 11.81 -11.13
C GLN A 32 1.08 12.08 -10.65
N TRP A 33 0.47 13.20 -11.06
CA TRP A 33 -0.88 13.55 -10.65
C TRP A 33 -1.97 12.80 -11.44
N LEU A 34 -1.71 12.55 -12.72
CA LEU A 34 -2.57 11.77 -13.62
C LEU A 34 -2.38 10.25 -13.47
N ARG A 35 -1.35 9.80 -12.75
CA ARG A 35 -1.24 8.39 -12.36
C ARG A 35 -2.51 8.03 -11.58
N PRO A 36 -3.33 7.08 -12.07
CA PRO A 36 -4.49 6.64 -11.34
C PRO A 36 -4.01 6.16 -9.97
N GLN A 37 -4.45 6.84 -8.92
CA GLN A 37 -4.26 6.41 -7.55
C GLN A 37 -5.19 5.21 -7.31
N TRP A 38 -4.84 4.09 -7.93
CA TRP A 38 -5.51 2.84 -7.67
C TRP A 38 -4.97 2.32 -6.35
N THR A 39 -5.66 2.71 -5.28
CA THR A 39 -5.65 2.00 -4.01
C THR A 39 -6.54 0.78 -4.18
N PRO A 40 -6.00 -0.45 -4.14
CA PRO A 40 -6.83 -1.62 -4.18
C PRO A 40 -7.87 -1.54 -3.04
N PRO A 41 -9.13 -2.00 -3.25
CA PRO A 41 -10.20 -1.94 -2.24
C PRO A 41 -9.84 -2.59 -0.88
N HIS A 42 -8.76 -3.36 -0.88
CA HIS A 42 -8.21 -4.19 0.19
C HIS A 42 -7.01 -3.55 0.91
N ALA A 43 -6.59 -2.34 0.51
CA ALA A 43 -5.51 -1.58 1.15
C ALA A 43 -5.84 -1.11 2.58
N GLY A 44 -7.01 -1.46 3.13
CA GLY A 44 -7.42 -1.19 4.51
C GLY A 44 -7.86 -2.45 5.29
N ILE A 45 -7.57 -3.66 4.81
CA ILE A 45 -8.02 -4.91 5.47
C ILE A 45 -7.63 -4.99 6.97
N PRO A 46 -6.36 -4.73 7.39
CA PRO A 46 -5.97 -4.85 8.78
C PRO A 46 -6.82 -3.95 9.69
N MET A 47 -6.98 -2.67 9.33
CA MET A 47 -7.78 -1.71 10.08
C MET A 47 -9.26 -2.14 10.18
N ARG A 48 -9.88 -2.49 9.05
CA ARG A 48 -11.30 -2.93 9.03
C ARG A 48 -11.52 -4.22 9.83
N LEU A 49 -10.53 -5.11 9.86
CA LEU A 49 -10.61 -6.32 10.66
C LEU A 49 -10.54 -5.99 12.15
N ILE A 50 -9.63 -5.10 12.57
CA ILE A 50 -9.55 -4.60 13.95
C ILE A 50 -10.86 -3.93 14.35
N GLU A 51 -11.40 -3.02 13.54
CA GLU A 51 -12.67 -2.35 13.80
C GLU A 51 -13.81 -3.36 14.02
N ARG A 52 -13.89 -4.38 13.16
CA ARG A 52 -14.91 -5.43 13.25
C ARG A 52 -14.76 -6.31 14.49
N VAL A 53 -13.53 -6.57 14.91
CA VAL A 53 -13.26 -7.37 16.12
C VAL A 53 -13.52 -6.53 17.37
N ALA A 54 -13.05 -5.28 17.40
CA ALA A 54 -13.27 -4.32 18.47
C ALA A 54 -14.76 -4.07 18.71
N SER A 55 -15.57 -3.94 17.65
CA SER A 55 -17.02 -3.72 17.76
C SER A 55 -17.79 -4.88 18.39
N ARG A 56 -17.15 -6.04 18.57
CA ARG A 56 -17.72 -7.25 19.16
C ARG A 56 -17.18 -7.54 20.56
N LEU A 57 -16.25 -6.73 21.05
CA LEU A 57 -15.63 -6.89 22.35
C LEU A 57 -16.28 -5.94 23.37
N PRO A 58 -16.25 -6.28 24.67
CA PRO A 58 -16.48 -5.31 25.73
C PRO A 58 -15.55 -4.11 25.56
N PRO A 59 -15.97 -2.87 25.90
CA PRO A 59 -15.17 -1.67 25.65
C PRO A 59 -13.74 -1.73 26.21
N ALA A 60 -13.58 -2.27 27.43
CA ALA A 60 -12.25 -2.42 28.04
C ALA A 60 -11.34 -3.39 27.26
N ASP A 61 -11.89 -4.46 26.70
CA ASP A 61 -11.14 -5.44 25.90
C ASP A 61 -10.85 -4.90 24.49
N ALA A 62 -11.76 -4.08 23.93
CA ALA A 62 -11.54 -3.39 22.65
C ALA A 62 -10.36 -2.40 22.74
N GLU A 63 -10.21 -1.67 23.85
CA GLU A 63 -9.07 -0.79 24.09
C GLU A 63 -7.73 -1.55 24.13
N ILE A 64 -7.73 -2.77 24.69
CA ILE A 64 -6.56 -3.66 24.68
C ILE A 64 -6.18 -4.04 23.25
N LEU A 65 -7.16 -4.42 22.42
CA LEU A 65 -6.94 -4.75 21.01
C LEU A 65 -6.36 -3.54 20.25
N TRP A 66 -6.94 -2.36 20.41
CA TRP A 66 -6.48 -1.14 19.76
C TRP A 66 -5.05 -0.76 20.18
N ARG A 67 -4.73 -0.87 21.47
CA ARG A 67 -3.39 -0.63 21.99
C ARG A 67 -2.37 -1.57 21.34
N ASN A 68 -2.66 -2.87 21.32
CA ASN A 68 -1.75 -3.87 20.74
C ASN A 68 -1.57 -3.69 19.23
N PHE A 69 -2.65 -3.35 18.51
CA PHE A 69 -2.57 -3.01 17.09
C PHE A 69 -1.73 -1.76 16.83
N ASN A 70 -1.96 -0.68 17.59
CA ASN A 70 -1.22 0.57 17.44
C ASN A 70 0.27 0.40 17.76
N ALA A 71 0.62 -0.45 18.73
CA ALA A 71 2.02 -0.79 19.03
C ALA A 71 2.73 -1.47 17.84
N ARG A 72 1.99 -2.18 16.99
CA ARG A 72 2.51 -2.91 15.82
C ARG A 72 2.32 -2.15 14.51
N GLU A 73 1.72 -0.97 14.55
CA GLU A 73 1.39 -0.18 13.35
C GLU A 73 2.63 0.16 12.51
N ALA A 74 3.76 0.46 13.16
CA ALA A 74 5.04 0.75 12.51
C ALA A 74 5.57 -0.45 11.69
N THR A 75 5.28 -1.68 12.12
CA THR A 75 5.65 -2.91 11.42
C THR A 75 4.61 -3.30 10.36
N LEU A 76 3.31 -3.11 10.65
CA LEU A 76 2.22 -3.47 9.74
C LEU A 76 2.14 -2.55 8.52
N LYS A 77 2.36 -1.24 8.68
CA LYS A 77 2.31 -0.25 7.59
C LYS A 77 3.21 -0.62 6.39
N PRO A 78 4.53 -0.90 6.55
CA PRO A 78 5.37 -1.27 5.42
C PRO A 78 4.94 -2.59 4.78
N LEU A 79 4.60 -3.62 5.57
CA LEU A 79 4.12 -4.90 5.04
C LEU A 79 2.86 -4.73 4.17
N GLN A 80 1.94 -3.87 4.62
CA GLN A 80 0.74 -3.56 3.86
C GLN A 80 1.04 -2.79 2.56
N ARG A 81 1.97 -1.84 2.59
CA ARG A 81 2.42 -1.14 1.38
C ARG A 81 3.03 -2.11 0.37
N ASP A 82 3.88 -3.02 0.82
CA ASP A 82 4.51 -4.04 -0.02
C ASP A 82 3.48 -4.97 -0.66
N TYR A 83 2.49 -5.41 0.12
CA TYR A 83 1.37 -6.21 -0.39
C TYR A 83 0.57 -5.46 -1.46
N VAL A 84 0.23 -4.19 -1.22
CA VAL A 84 -0.50 -3.35 -2.17
C VAL A 84 0.30 -3.13 -3.45
N ALA A 85 1.62 -2.91 -3.34
CA ALA A 85 2.50 -2.78 -4.49
C ALA A 85 2.52 -4.07 -5.33
N ALA A 86 2.68 -5.24 -4.70
CA ALA A 86 2.67 -6.52 -5.39
C ALA A 86 1.34 -6.86 -6.07
N LEU A 87 0.22 -6.46 -5.45
CA LEU A 87 -1.09 -6.61 -6.06
C LEU A 87 -1.20 -5.74 -7.32
N ARG A 88 -0.69 -4.50 -7.27
CA ARG A 88 -0.62 -3.63 -8.46
C ARG A 88 0.25 -4.25 -9.55
N ASP A 89 1.41 -4.79 -9.21
CA ASP A 89 2.30 -5.44 -10.18
C ASP A 89 1.64 -6.65 -10.84
N THR A 90 0.92 -7.46 -10.06
CA THR A 90 0.15 -8.60 -10.58
C THR A 90 -0.93 -8.15 -11.57
N LEU A 91 -1.65 -7.07 -11.25
CA LEU A 91 -2.66 -6.51 -12.15
C LEU A 91 -2.03 -5.92 -13.41
N ASN A 92 -0.86 -5.29 -13.32
CA ASN A 92 -0.13 -4.79 -14.48
C ASN A 92 0.30 -5.93 -15.42
N VAL A 93 0.75 -7.06 -14.87
CA VAL A 93 1.08 -8.26 -15.67
C VAL A 93 -0.18 -8.83 -16.33
N ALA A 94 -1.28 -8.92 -15.60
CA ALA A 94 -2.55 -9.43 -16.13
C ALA A 94 -3.17 -8.52 -17.21
N ALA A 95 -2.85 -7.23 -17.21
CA ALA A 95 -3.36 -6.25 -18.17
C ALA A 95 -2.54 -6.17 -19.48
N GLN A 96 -1.47 -6.96 -19.62
CA GLN A 96 -0.67 -6.97 -20.85
C GLN A 96 -1.49 -7.51 -22.04
N PRO A 97 -1.25 -7.00 -23.28
CA PRO A 97 -1.97 -7.45 -24.47
C PRO A 97 -1.84 -8.96 -24.74
N GLU A 98 -0.66 -9.52 -24.45
CA GLU A 98 -0.41 -10.95 -24.48
C GLU A 98 -0.19 -11.45 -23.04
N LEU A 99 -0.89 -12.53 -22.68
CA LEU A 99 -0.85 -13.05 -21.33
C LEU A 99 0.40 -13.92 -21.10
N ASP A 100 1.42 -13.36 -20.46
CA ASP A 100 2.52 -14.15 -19.92
C ASP A 100 2.08 -14.90 -18.65
N LYS A 101 1.74 -16.17 -18.82
CA LYS A 101 1.28 -17.05 -17.73
C LYS A 101 2.37 -17.29 -16.67
N ALA A 102 3.65 -17.31 -17.06
CA ALA A 102 4.75 -17.56 -16.14
C ALA A 102 4.99 -16.32 -15.26
N ALA A 103 5.02 -15.14 -15.88
CA ALA A 103 5.12 -13.87 -15.16
C ALA A 103 3.92 -13.65 -14.23
N LEU A 104 2.70 -13.97 -14.69
CA LEU A 104 1.51 -13.83 -13.85
C LEU A 104 1.57 -14.76 -12.63
N ARG A 105 1.97 -16.02 -12.82
CA ARG A 105 2.12 -16.97 -11.71
C ARG A 105 3.13 -16.48 -10.68
N ALA A 106 4.29 -15.98 -11.12
CA ALA A 106 5.31 -15.43 -10.24
C ALA A 106 4.82 -14.18 -9.48
N ALA A 107 4.08 -13.29 -10.14
CA ALA A 107 3.50 -12.10 -9.51
C ALA A 107 2.44 -12.47 -8.45
N VAL A 108 1.58 -13.44 -8.75
CA VAL A 108 0.59 -13.99 -7.80
C VAL A 108 1.28 -14.62 -6.59
N GLU A 109 2.33 -15.41 -6.79
CA GLU A 109 3.10 -16.01 -5.70
C GLU A 109 3.75 -14.95 -4.80
N SER A 110 4.42 -13.95 -5.39
CA SER A 110 5.00 -12.84 -4.64
C SER A 110 3.94 -12.08 -3.83
N THR A 111 2.74 -11.90 -4.40
CA THR A 111 1.62 -11.24 -3.74
C THR A 111 1.09 -12.07 -2.57
N ARG A 112 0.98 -13.39 -2.75
CA ARG A 112 0.60 -14.32 -1.68
C ARG A 112 1.59 -14.24 -0.52
N ASP A 113 2.89 -14.28 -0.80
CA ASP A 113 3.91 -14.28 0.24
C ASP A 113 3.89 -12.98 1.05
N LYS A 114 3.68 -11.83 0.39
CA LYS A 114 3.50 -10.53 1.08
C LYS A 114 2.21 -10.47 1.89
N ARG A 115 1.11 -11.07 1.38
CA ARG A 115 -0.15 -11.18 2.12
C ARG A 115 0.02 -12.04 3.37
N SER A 116 0.75 -13.14 3.30
CA SER A 116 1.02 -14.00 4.45
C SER A 116 1.73 -13.24 5.57
N LYS A 117 2.75 -12.43 5.24
CA LYS A 117 3.44 -11.60 6.24
C LYS A 117 2.53 -10.61 6.97
N VAL A 118 1.57 -10.00 6.25
CA VAL A 118 0.54 -9.16 6.88
C VAL A 118 -0.35 -10.00 7.80
N GLY A 119 -0.73 -11.20 7.36
CA GLY A 119 -1.50 -12.15 8.15
C GLY A 119 -0.78 -12.57 9.44
N ASP A 120 0.50 -12.93 9.36
CA ASP A 120 1.30 -13.36 10.50
C ASP A 120 1.36 -12.27 11.58
N ALA A 121 1.66 -11.02 11.18
CA ALA A 121 1.69 -9.88 12.11
C ALA A 121 0.32 -9.58 12.75
N MET A 122 -0.78 -9.81 12.01
CA MET A 122 -2.13 -9.68 12.54
C MET A 122 -2.47 -10.82 13.53
N ILE A 123 -2.07 -12.06 13.21
CA ILE A 123 -2.24 -13.21 14.10
C ILE A 123 -1.52 -12.95 15.41
N ASP A 124 -0.26 -12.50 15.37
CA ASP A 124 0.49 -12.15 16.58
C ASP A 124 -0.23 -11.10 17.43
N THR A 125 -0.81 -10.07 16.78
CA THR A 125 -1.61 -9.03 17.46
C THR A 125 -2.82 -9.65 18.18
N PHE A 126 -3.50 -10.59 17.53
CA PHE A 126 -4.65 -11.25 18.13
C PHE A 126 -4.25 -12.21 19.26
N VAL A 127 -3.18 -12.99 19.10
CA VAL A 127 -2.69 -13.88 20.16
C VAL A 127 -2.33 -13.08 21.41
N GLU A 128 -1.55 -12.01 21.25
CA GLU A 128 -1.18 -11.11 22.34
C GLU A 128 -2.41 -10.45 23.00
N THR A 129 -3.42 -10.10 22.21
CA THR A 129 -4.68 -9.55 22.74
C THR A 129 -5.45 -10.60 23.53
N LEU A 130 -5.55 -11.85 23.03
CA LEU A 130 -6.28 -12.93 23.69
C LEU A 130 -5.71 -13.28 25.07
N GLU A 131 -4.40 -13.08 25.28
CA GLU A 131 -3.76 -13.25 26.59
C GLU A 131 -4.17 -12.17 27.61
N GLN A 132 -4.55 -10.99 27.14
CA GLN A 132 -4.79 -9.81 27.97
C GLN A 132 -6.27 -9.50 28.22
N ILE A 133 -7.17 -9.94 27.32
CA ILE A 133 -8.60 -9.67 27.44
C ILE A 133 -9.31 -10.64 28.39
N SER A 134 -10.50 -10.24 28.83
CA SER A 134 -11.33 -11.03 29.74
C SER A 134 -11.74 -12.41 29.17
N PRO A 135 -12.03 -13.42 30.01
CA PRO A 135 -12.65 -14.68 29.55
C PRO A 135 -13.99 -14.47 28.84
N GLU A 136 -14.73 -13.41 29.18
CA GLU A 136 -15.95 -13.03 28.48
C GLU A 136 -15.66 -12.56 27.05
N GLY A 137 -14.70 -11.64 26.88
CA GLY A 137 -14.24 -11.17 25.57
C GLY A 137 -13.79 -12.33 24.67
N ARG A 138 -13.00 -13.27 25.21
CA ARG A 138 -12.60 -14.49 24.47
C ARG A 138 -13.80 -15.33 24.00
N ARG A 139 -14.81 -15.52 24.87
CA ARG A 139 -16.04 -16.24 24.50
C ARG A 139 -16.86 -15.51 23.44
N GLN A 140 -16.96 -14.18 23.52
CA GLN A 140 -17.66 -13.38 22.51
C GLN A 140 -16.97 -13.48 21.15
N LEU A 141 -15.64 -13.47 21.11
CA LEU A 141 -14.88 -13.69 19.87
C LEU A 141 -15.12 -15.09 19.29
N ALA A 142 -15.04 -16.13 20.11
CA ALA A 142 -15.26 -17.51 19.67
C ALA A 142 -16.72 -17.74 19.19
N GLY A 143 -17.71 -17.18 19.89
CA GLY A 143 -19.12 -17.33 19.54
C GLY A 143 -19.58 -16.47 18.36
N GLY A 144 -18.90 -15.35 18.09
CA GLY A 144 -19.24 -14.42 17.02
C GLY A 144 -18.50 -14.66 15.69
N LEU A 145 -17.42 -15.45 15.68
CA LEU A 145 -16.65 -15.72 14.45
C LEU A 145 -17.33 -16.72 13.49
N PHE A 146 -18.19 -17.59 14.03
CA PHE A 146 -18.84 -18.68 13.27
C PHE A 146 -20.32 -18.43 12.99
N ARG A 147 -20.80 -17.19 13.10
CA ARG A 147 -22.18 -16.78 12.81
C ARG A 147 -22.24 -15.81 11.65
#